data_AF-A0AAN8RQM4-F1
#
_entry.id   AF-A0AAN8RQM4-F1
#
_cell.length_a   1.000
_cell.length_b   1.000
_cell.length_c   1.000
_cell.angle_alpha   90.00
_cell.angle_beta   90.00
_cell.angle_gamma   90.00
#
_symmetry.space_group_name_H-M   'P 1'
#
loop_
_entity.id
_entity.type
_entity.pdbx_description
1 polymer ?
#
loop_
_entity_poly.entity_id
_entity_poly.type
_entity_poly.pdbx_seq_one_letter_code
_entity_poly.pdbx_strand_id
1 'polypeptide(L)'
;MSPSHFRPLLRPRTFTGTNGAFSAFRQPSSFHAFRRTYATKRTPLSTTKTVVKSTIAITTLALFGYYSTDSRAAVHRYFVVPALRVIAPDAEDAHAYGLKALRVLWDYGLHPRDRLGIREEDEKEPFLETYVWDKRIINPIYISAGLDKNAEAVDALFALGPSIIEVGCVTPEPQSGNPRPRVFRLVADKALINRYGFNSLGSDYVARKLRERVLRYAADNGMTEQDVLDNLPASLYPGKLLAVQIGKNKSVSEDDIEGVKEAYISGVKSLGLYADVLVVNVSSPNTPGLRKLQSGNTLTELLSAVVAEAKKVEKKEKPRVIVKISPDESSKQQIEDITSAIKKSGVDGVVVANTTLRRPDTLVSPPHLVHEAGGLSGPELFDTMRDLVREYRRRLPRDKEIWASGGVSTGQDALDVLKEGAGVVGVYTAMVYGGVGTIGRIKEEIRDIVRSTIAKRNGDK
;
A
#
# COMPACT_ATOMS: atom_id res chain seq x y z
N MET A 1 -29.66 43.33 -37.20
CA MET A 1 -28.20 43.33 -36.93
C MET A 1 -27.64 41.95 -37.25
N SER A 2 -26.36 41.86 -37.58
CA SER A 2 -25.74 40.74 -38.32
C SER A 2 -25.47 39.47 -37.50
N PRO A 3 -25.63 38.27 -38.11
CA PRO A 3 -24.95 37.03 -37.71
C PRO A 3 -23.92 36.57 -38.77
N SER A 4 -22.63 36.57 -38.43
CA SER A 4 -21.55 35.92 -39.21
C SER A 4 -21.30 34.50 -38.68
N HIS A 5 -21.69 33.45 -39.40
CA HIS A 5 -21.00 32.86 -40.56
C HIS A 5 -19.83 31.93 -40.19
N PHE A 6 -20.02 30.62 -40.38
CA PHE A 6 -19.04 29.74 -41.02
C PHE A 6 -19.74 28.54 -41.68
N ARG A 7 -19.52 28.34 -42.98
CA ARG A 7 -19.79 27.08 -43.70
C ARG A 7 -18.66 26.82 -44.72
N PRO A 8 -18.40 25.56 -45.10
CA PRO A 8 -17.16 25.14 -45.74
C PRO A 8 -17.22 25.18 -47.27
N LEU A 9 -16.04 25.08 -47.90
CA LEU A 9 -15.71 24.54 -49.24
C LEU A 9 -14.15 24.52 -49.30
N LEU A 10 -13.45 23.64 -50.01
CA LEU A 10 -13.50 23.38 -51.46
C LEU A 10 -12.99 21.95 -51.82
N ARG A 11 -13.39 21.50 -53.02
CA ARG A 11 -12.86 20.31 -53.73
C ARG A 11 -11.85 20.74 -54.82
N PRO A 12 -11.06 19.81 -55.40
CA PRO A 12 -9.86 20.15 -56.19
C PRO A 12 -10.15 20.49 -57.67
N ARG A 13 -9.14 21.09 -58.34
CA ARG A 13 -9.06 21.21 -59.81
C ARG A 13 -7.64 20.93 -60.34
N THR A 14 -7.61 20.31 -61.51
CA THR A 14 -6.45 19.99 -62.35
C THR A 14 -6.17 21.07 -63.41
N PHE A 15 -4.95 21.12 -63.99
CA PHE A 15 -4.61 21.32 -65.42
C PHE A 15 -3.06 21.40 -65.57
N THR A 16 -2.36 20.43 -66.20
CA THR A 16 -1.85 20.37 -67.61
C THR A 16 -0.79 21.42 -68.03
N GLY A 17 0.33 20.97 -68.64
CA GLY A 17 1.28 21.84 -69.37
C GLY A 17 2.51 21.11 -69.98
N THR A 18 2.94 21.50 -71.19
CA THR A 18 3.98 20.84 -72.05
C THR A 18 4.96 21.90 -72.64
N ASN A 19 6.03 21.64 -73.43
CA ASN A 19 6.49 20.46 -74.18
C ASN A 19 8.01 20.55 -74.57
N GLY A 20 8.71 19.41 -74.73
CA GLY A 20 10.00 19.23 -75.43
C GLY A 20 11.27 19.91 -74.86
N ALA A 21 12.51 19.63 -75.28
CA ALA A 21 13.21 18.52 -75.95
C ALA A 21 14.53 19.08 -76.54
N PHE A 22 15.72 18.48 -76.33
CA PHE A 22 16.83 18.51 -77.32
C PHE A 22 18.07 17.64 -76.99
N SER A 23 18.58 17.01 -78.06
CA SER A 23 19.96 16.59 -78.36
C SER A 23 20.69 15.47 -77.59
N ALA A 24 21.47 14.71 -78.36
CA ALA A 24 22.20 13.51 -78.00
C ALA A 24 23.72 13.73 -77.87
N PHE A 25 24.42 12.80 -77.22
CA PHE A 25 25.82 12.47 -77.50
C PHE A 25 26.04 10.95 -77.40
N ARG A 26 27.16 10.45 -77.95
CA ARG A 26 27.31 9.07 -78.45
C ARG A 26 28.52 8.34 -77.83
N GLN A 27 28.40 7.01 -77.68
CA GLN A 27 29.48 6.01 -77.61
C GLN A 27 30.41 5.94 -76.35
N PRO A 28 31.16 4.83 -76.15
CA PRO A 28 30.88 3.42 -76.48
C PRO A 28 31.26 2.42 -75.34
N SER A 29 31.27 1.13 -75.69
CA SER A 29 32.02 0.00 -75.11
C SER A 29 31.21 -1.09 -74.39
N SER A 30 31.53 -2.32 -74.77
CA SER A 30 30.91 -3.57 -74.36
C SER A 30 31.49 -4.06 -73.04
N PHE A 31 30.72 -3.98 -71.96
CA PHE A 31 31.00 -4.74 -70.75
C PHE A 31 30.24 -6.06 -70.76
N HIS A 32 30.96 -7.16 -70.55
CA HIS A 32 30.37 -8.50 -70.45
C HIS A 32 29.31 -8.54 -69.35
N ALA A 33 28.11 -8.98 -69.69
CA ALA A 33 27.04 -9.22 -68.75
C ALA A 33 27.35 -10.46 -67.88
N PHE A 34 28.19 -10.27 -66.86
CA PHE A 34 28.37 -11.25 -65.79
C PHE A 34 27.08 -11.33 -64.99
N ARG A 35 26.15 -12.17 -65.48
CA ARG A 35 24.86 -12.45 -64.83
C ARG A 35 25.12 -13.28 -63.58
N ARG A 36 25.63 -12.64 -62.52
CA ARG A 36 25.63 -13.20 -61.15
C ARG A 36 24.17 -13.38 -60.75
N THR A 37 23.63 -14.56 -61.05
CA THR A 37 22.50 -15.11 -60.31
C THR A 37 22.94 -15.25 -58.85
N TYR A 38 22.69 -14.21 -58.06
CA TYR A 38 22.56 -14.34 -56.62
C TYR A 38 21.32 -15.19 -56.36
N ALA A 39 21.47 -16.49 -56.53
CA ALA A 39 20.58 -17.46 -55.92
C ALA A 39 20.68 -17.26 -54.42
N THR A 40 19.78 -16.45 -53.87
CA THR A 40 19.54 -16.42 -52.44
C THR A 40 19.07 -17.81 -52.06
N LYS A 41 20.02 -18.64 -51.60
CA LYS A 41 19.71 -19.88 -50.89
C LYS A 41 18.89 -19.46 -49.67
N ARG A 42 17.56 -19.43 -49.83
CA ARG A 42 16.63 -19.59 -48.72
C ARG A 42 16.87 -20.99 -48.19
N THR A 43 17.86 -21.12 -47.31
CA THR A 43 18.03 -22.29 -46.47
C THR A 43 16.66 -22.55 -45.86
N PRO A 44 16.06 -23.73 -46.05
CA PRO A 44 14.82 -24.04 -45.35
C PRO A 44 15.13 -23.86 -43.87
N LEU A 45 14.44 -22.92 -43.21
CA LEU A 45 14.38 -22.91 -41.76
C LEU A 45 13.87 -24.30 -41.38
N SER A 46 14.74 -25.15 -40.84
CA SER A 46 14.36 -26.52 -40.47
C SER A 46 13.18 -26.39 -39.53
N THR A 47 11.98 -26.73 -40.02
CA THR A 47 10.71 -26.36 -39.37
C THR A 47 10.70 -26.90 -37.94
N THR A 48 11.25 -28.11 -37.75
CA THR A 48 11.52 -28.73 -36.45
C THR A 48 12.44 -27.89 -35.55
N LYS A 49 13.61 -27.41 -36.04
CA LYS A 49 14.52 -26.57 -35.23
C LYS A 49 13.92 -25.21 -34.89
N THR A 50 13.14 -24.62 -35.79
CA THR A 50 12.43 -23.36 -35.52
C THR A 50 11.33 -23.58 -34.49
N VAL A 51 10.47 -24.59 -34.67
CA VAL A 51 9.42 -24.97 -33.72
C VAL A 51 10.02 -25.24 -32.33
N VAL A 52 11.06 -26.07 -32.22
CA VAL A 52 11.72 -26.35 -30.93
C VAL A 52 12.26 -25.07 -30.27
N LYS A 53 12.92 -24.19 -31.02
CA LYS A 53 13.40 -22.90 -30.47
C LYS A 53 12.26 -21.99 -30.02
N SER A 54 11.19 -21.89 -30.81
CA SER A 54 10.00 -21.09 -30.47
C SER A 54 9.27 -21.66 -29.25
N THR A 55 9.10 -22.98 -29.16
CA THR A 55 8.55 -23.65 -27.97
C THR A 55 9.39 -23.37 -26.73
N ILE A 56 10.71 -23.55 -26.78
CA ILE A 56 11.61 -23.25 -25.65
C ILE A 56 11.48 -21.77 -25.24
N ALA A 57 11.45 -20.83 -26.18
CA ALA A 57 11.30 -19.41 -25.88
C ALA A 57 9.94 -19.08 -25.21
N ILE A 58 8.84 -19.62 -25.75
CA ILE A 58 7.49 -19.42 -25.21
C ILE A 58 7.37 -20.05 -23.81
N THR A 59 7.83 -21.29 -23.62
CA THR A 59 7.82 -21.98 -22.33
C THR A 59 8.69 -21.24 -21.30
N THR A 60 9.87 -20.76 -21.70
CA THR A 60 10.75 -19.97 -20.82
C THR A 60 10.08 -18.66 -20.41
N LEU A 61 9.45 -17.94 -21.34
CA LEU A 61 8.72 -16.71 -21.05
C LEU A 61 7.50 -16.95 -20.15
N ALA A 62 6.76 -18.03 -20.37
CA ALA A 62 5.62 -18.42 -19.54
C ALA A 62 6.04 -18.80 -18.11
N LEU A 63 7.10 -19.61 -17.96
CA LEU A 63 7.67 -19.96 -16.66
C LEU A 63 8.24 -18.74 -15.93
N PHE A 64 8.93 -17.85 -16.64
CA PHE A 64 9.45 -16.61 -16.08
C PHE A 64 8.31 -15.64 -15.68
N GLY A 65 7.22 -15.59 -16.45
CA GLY A 65 6.02 -14.82 -16.10
C GLY A 65 5.30 -15.39 -14.88
N TYR A 66 5.15 -16.71 -14.78
CA TYR A 66 4.59 -17.38 -13.61
C TYR A 66 5.44 -17.11 -12.35
N TYR A 67 6.76 -17.27 -12.46
CA TYR A 67 7.73 -16.96 -11.40
C TYR A 67 7.66 -15.48 -10.99
N SER A 68 7.74 -14.55 -11.94
CA SER A 68 7.72 -13.10 -11.67
C SER A 68 6.37 -12.55 -11.19
N THR A 69 5.33 -13.40 -11.17
CA THR A 69 4.02 -13.08 -10.59
C THR A 69 3.76 -13.79 -9.26
N ASP A 70 4.63 -14.68 -8.76
CA ASP A 70 4.63 -15.07 -7.35
C ASP A 70 5.36 -13.99 -6.54
N SER A 71 4.67 -13.31 -5.63
CA SER A 71 5.26 -12.23 -4.82
C SER A 71 6.51 -12.66 -4.04
N ARG A 72 6.62 -13.96 -3.68
CA ARG A 72 7.74 -14.53 -2.92
C ARG A 72 8.96 -14.85 -3.79
N ALA A 73 8.85 -14.77 -5.11
CA ALA A 73 9.95 -15.04 -6.03
C ALA A 73 11.21 -14.23 -5.68
N ALA A 74 12.36 -14.92 -5.65
CA ALA A 74 13.62 -14.37 -5.18
C ALA A 74 14.03 -13.08 -5.91
N VAL A 75 13.66 -12.95 -7.19
CA VAL A 75 13.86 -11.75 -8.01
C VAL A 75 13.33 -10.48 -7.35
N HIS A 76 12.19 -10.52 -6.65
CA HIS A 76 11.61 -9.33 -6.03
C HIS A 76 12.46 -8.80 -4.87
N ARG A 77 12.97 -9.69 -4.01
CA ARG A 77 13.80 -9.31 -2.85
C ARG A 77 15.24 -9.00 -3.24
N TYR A 78 15.84 -9.86 -4.06
CA TYR A 78 17.29 -9.85 -4.31
C TYR A 78 17.72 -9.13 -5.59
N PHE A 79 16.78 -8.82 -6.50
CA PHE A 79 17.07 -8.04 -7.70
C PHE A 79 16.26 -6.73 -7.77
N VAL A 80 14.93 -6.79 -7.73
CA VAL A 80 14.06 -5.60 -7.91
C VAL A 80 14.32 -4.55 -6.82
N VAL A 81 14.36 -4.94 -5.54
CA VAL A 81 14.61 -3.99 -4.44
C VAL A 81 16.01 -3.34 -4.52
N PRO A 82 17.12 -4.07 -4.71
CA PRO A 82 18.43 -3.46 -4.97
C PRO A 82 18.47 -2.58 -6.24
N ALA A 83 17.94 -3.05 -7.37
CA ALA A 83 17.91 -2.29 -8.62
C ALA A 83 17.13 -0.98 -8.48
N LEU A 84 15.99 -0.99 -7.78
CA LEU A 84 15.19 0.20 -7.51
C LEU A 84 15.93 1.23 -6.64
N ARG A 85 16.83 0.81 -5.74
CA ARG A 85 17.69 1.72 -4.96
C ARG A 85 18.79 2.37 -5.81
N VAL A 86 19.25 1.69 -6.86
CA VAL A 86 20.25 2.23 -7.81
C VAL A 86 19.58 3.17 -8.81
N ILE A 87 18.43 2.78 -9.36
CA ILE A 87 17.66 3.57 -10.35
C ILE A 87 17.00 4.79 -9.70
N ALA A 88 16.53 4.66 -8.46
CA ALA A 88 15.98 5.75 -7.65
C ALA A 88 16.71 5.82 -6.28
N PRO A 89 17.84 6.57 -6.21
CA PRO A 89 18.60 6.76 -4.98
C PRO A 89 17.81 7.50 -3.89
N ASP A 90 16.91 8.40 -4.26
CA ASP A 90 15.93 8.99 -3.35
C ASP A 90 14.85 7.95 -2.96
N ALA A 91 14.52 7.88 -1.68
CA ALA A 91 13.62 6.86 -1.16
C ALA A 91 12.13 7.16 -1.43
N GLU A 92 11.75 8.41 -1.67
CA GLU A 92 10.39 8.81 -2.06
C GLU A 92 10.12 8.50 -3.53
N ASP A 93 11.07 8.78 -4.43
CA ASP A 93 10.93 8.43 -5.85
C ASP A 93 10.92 6.90 -6.04
N ALA A 94 11.79 6.18 -5.32
CA ALA A 94 11.77 4.71 -5.31
C ALA A 94 10.41 4.17 -4.87
N HIS A 95 9.82 4.76 -3.82
CA HIS A 95 8.49 4.38 -3.33
C HIS A 95 7.40 4.67 -4.37
N ALA A 96 7.40 5.86 -4.97
CA ALA A 96 6.43 6.26 -6.00
C ALA A 96 6.53 5.37 -7.26
N TYR A 97 7.74 5.02 -7.70
CA TYR A 97 7.95 4.10 -8.81
C TYR A 97 7.50 2.68 -8.48
N GLY A 98 7.76 2.19 -7.26
CA GLY A 98 7.27 0.89 -6.79
C GLY A 98 5.74 0.79 -6.78
N LEU A 99 5.06 1.81 -6.24
CA LEU A 99 3.60 1.87 -6.19
C LEU A 99 2.99 1.98 -7.60
N LYS A 100 3.56 2.83 -8.46
CA LYS A 100 3.16 2.95 -9.88
C LYS A 100 3.35 1.65 -10.64
N ALA A 101 4.46 0.93 -10.42
CA ALA A 101 4.72 -0.37 -11.05
C ALA A 101 3.71 -1.43 -10.59
N LEU A 102 3.38 -1.49 -9.30
CA LEU A 102 2.34 -2.37 -8.77
C LEU A 102 0.98 -2.10 -9.42
N ARG A 103 0.57 -0.84 -9.53
CA ARG A 103 -0.69 -0.45 -10.21
C ARG A 103 -0.70 -0.85 -11.68
N VAL A 104 0.34 -0.46 -12.45
CA VAL A 104 0.40 -0.77 -13.88
C VAL A 104 0.40 -2.29 -14.11
N LEU A 105 1.18 -3.05 -13.35
CA LEU A 105 1.16 -4.51 -13.45
C LEU A 105 -0.19 -5.11 -13.02
N TRP A 106 -0.92 -4.48 -12.10
CA TRP A 106 -2.28 -4.88 -11.74
C TRP A 106 -3.24 -4.73 -12.91
N ASP A 107 -3.27 -3.56 -13.54
CA ASP A 107 -4.15 -3.24 -14.67
C ASP A 107 -3.97 -4.19 -15.88
N TYR A 108 -2.76 -4.74 -16.07
CA TYR A 108 -2.45 -5.75 -17.11
C TYR A 108 -2.50 -7.21 -16.63
N GLY A 109 -2.89 -7.48 -15.39
CA GLY A 109 -2.94 -8.86 -14.84
C GLY A 109 -1.56 -9.50 -14.61
N LEU A 110 -0.48 -8.72 -14.65
CA LEU A 110 0.93 -9.12 -14.48
C LEU A 110 1.50 -8.78 -13.09
N HIS A 111 0.66 -8.38 -12.14
CA HIS A 111 1.09 -8.03 -10.79
C HIS A 111 1.66 -9.25 -10.02
N PRO A 112 2.69 -9.06 -9.20
CA PRO A 112 3.07 -10.03 -8.18
C PRO A 112 1.87 -10.26 -7.24
N ARG A 113 1.54 -11.53 -7.00
CA ARG A 113 0.50 -11.94 -6.05
C ARG A 113 1.01 -13.06 -5.17
N ASP A 114 0.53 -13.09 -3.94
CA ASP A 114 0.77 -14.19 -3.04
C ASP A 114 -0.03 -15.42 -3.51
N ARG A 115 0.69 -16.44 -3.98
CA ARG A 115 0.12 -17.70 -4.45
C ARG A 115 -0.12 -18.71 -3.32
N LEU A 116 0.20 -18.36 -2.07
CA LEU A 116 -0.03 -19.24 -0.92
C LEU A 116 -1.50 -19.45 -0.61
N GLY A 117 -2.33 -18.43 -0.82
CA GLY A 117 -3.78 -18.48 -0.59
C GLY A 117 -4.16 -18.95 0.81
N ILE A 118 -5.34 -19.58 0.89
CA ILE A 118 -5.62 -20.67 1.82
C ILE A 118 -5.29 -21.93 1.03
N ARG A 119 -4.32 -22.75 1.48
CA ARG A 119 -4.04 -24.04 0.85
C ARG A 119 -5.16 -25.03 1.18
N GLU A 120 -5.33 -26.06 0.37
CA GLU A 120 -6.18 -27.22 0.73
C GLU A 120 -5.69 -27.93 2.02
N GLU A 121 -4.40 -27.77 2.35
CA GLU A 121 -3.82 -28.12 3.66
C GLU A 121 -4.33 -27.20 4.80
N ASP A 122 -4.50 -25.89 4.53
CA ASP A 122 -4.92 -24.90 5.52
C ASP A 122 -6.44 -25.00 5.80
N GLU A 123 -7.25 -25.55 4.89
CA GLU A 123 -8.66 -25.90 5.18
C GLU A 123 -8.79 -27.01 6.24
N LYS A 124 -7.78 -27.89 6.34
CA LYS A 124 -7.71 -28.95 7.35
C LYS A 124 -7.14 -28.44 8.67
N GLU A 125 -6.33 -27.38 8.64
CA GLU A 125 -5.69 -26.77 9.80
C GLU A 125 -5.56 -25.23 9.61
N PRO A 126 -6.55 -24.40 10.02
CA PRO A 126 -6.56 -22.96 9.73
C PRO A 126 -5.61 -22.17 10.64
N PHE A 127 -4.31 -22.25 10.38
CA PHE A 127 -3.25 -21.68 11.21
C PHE A 127 -3.17 -20.16 11.28
N LEU A 128 -3.71 -19.47 10.28
CA LEU A 128 -3.58 -18.02 10.13
C LEU A 128 -4.90 -17.29 10.37
N GLU A 129 -6.04 -17.97 10.22
CA GLU A 129 -7.33 -17.30 10.35
C GLU A 129 -7.57 -16.79 11.78
N THR A 130 -8.09 -15.59 11.87
CA THR A 130 -8.39 -14.94 13.16
C THR A 130 -9.63 -14.07 13.02
N TYR A 131 -10.03 -13.43 14.12
CA TYR A 131 -11.13 -12.47 14.16
C TYR A 131 -10.61 -11.08 14.53
N VAL A 132 -11.17 -10.07 13.88
CA VAL A 132 -11.06 -8.66 14.25
C VAL A 132 -12.47 -8.17 14.55
N TRP A 133 -12.75 -7.85 15.82
CA TRP A 133 -14.11 -7.83 16.37
C TRP A 133 -14.93 -9.08 15.97
N ASP A 134 -16.03 -8.90 15.25
CA ASP A 134 -16.91 -9.93 14.72
C ASP A 134 -16.50 -10.47 13.32
N LYS A 135 -15.42 -9.96 12.72
CA LYS A 135 -15.01 -10.30 11.34
C LYS A 135 -13.91 -11.35 11.30
N ARG A 136 -14.22 -12.53 10.74
CA ARG A 136 -13.19 -13.52 10.34
C ARG A 136 -12.32 -12.93 9.24
N ILE A 137 -11.01 -12.99 9.41
CA ILE A 137 -9.99 -12.56 8.43
C ILE A 137 -8.98 -13.67 8.15
N ILE A 138 -8.43 -13.69 6.94
CA ILE A 138 -7.63 -14.83 6.41
C ILE A 138 -6.19 -14.94 6.98
N ASN A 139 -5.71 -13.92 7.69
CA ASN A 139 -4.42 -13.86 8.40
C ASN A 139 -4.35 -12.63 9.32
N PRO A 140 -3.51 -12.60 10.37
CA PRO A 140 -3.44 -11.47 11.29
C PRO A 140 -2.55 -10.32 10.77
N ILE A 141 -2.28 -10.21 9.47
CA ILE A 141 -1.29 -9.26 8.94
C ILE A 141 -1.97 -8.14 8.15
N TYR A 142 -1.49 -6.92 8.37
CA TYR A 142 -1.91 -5.74 7.62
C TYR A 142 -0.75 -4.90 7.08
N ILE A 143 -1.01 -4.17 6.00
CA ILE A 143 -0.10 -3.15 5.47
C ILE A 143 -0.45 -1.82 6.11
N SER A 144 0.51 -1.22 6.83
CA SER A 144 0.30 0.01 7.60
C SER A 144 0.26 1.28 6.75
N ALA A 145 -0.38 2.32 7.30
CA ALA A 145 -0.55 3.62 6.63
C ALA A 145 0.77 4.23 6.19
N GLY A 146 0.66 4.99 5.11
CA GLY A 146 1.76 5.71 4.47
C GLY A 146 2.36 4.99 3.27
N LEU A 147 1.95 3.74 2.97
CA LEU A 147 2.41 2.99 1.80
C LEU A 147 1.55 3.29 0.57
N ASP A 148 0.23 3.34 0.73
CA ASP A 148 -0.69 3.88 -0.28
C ASP A 148 -1.48 5.04 0.33
N LYS A 149 -0.96 6.26 0.14
CA LYS A 149 -1.55 7.46 0.74
C LYS A 149 -2.83 7.92 0.05
N ASN A 150 -3.01 7.52 -1.21
CA ASN A 150 -4.02 8.10 -2.11
C ASN A 150 -4.99 7.05 -2.72
N ALA A 151 -4.99 5.82 -2.20
CA ALA A 151 -5.74 4.66 -2.71
C ALA A 151 -5.42 4.33 -4.19
N GLU A 152 -4.17 4.47 -4.61
CA GLU A 152 -3.76 4.22 -6.00
C GLU A 152 -3.47 2.74 -6.32
N ALA A 153 -3.22 1.88 -5.32
CA ALA A 153 -2.78 0.49 -5.52
C ALA A 153 -3.41 -0.53 -4.55
N VAL A 154 -4.53 -0.18 -3.90
CA VAL A 154 -5.23 -1.02 -2.90
C VAL A 154 -5.39 -2.48 -3.33
N ASP A 155 -5.89 -2.74 -4.54
CA ASP A 155 -6.10 -4.12 -5.04
C ASP A 155 -4.78 -4.87 -5.26
N ALA A 156 -3.80 -4.20 -5.86
CA ALA A 156 -2.45 -4.75 -6.07
C ALA A 156 -1.75 -5.09 -4.75
N LEU A 157 -1.99 -4.30 -3.71
CA LEU A 157 -1.49 -4.53 -2.36
C LEU A 157 -2.26 -5.68 -1.66
N PHE A 158 -3.58 -5.82 -1.86
CA PHE A 158 -4.35 -6.95 -1.33
C PHE A 158 -3.94 -8.28 -1.99
N ALA A 159 -3.49 -8.22 -3.23
CA ALA A 159 -2.92 -9.37 -3.94
C ALA A 159 -1.61 -9.86 -3.32
N LEU A 160 -0.87 -9.04 -2.56
CA LEU A 160 0.35 -9.45 -1.84
C LEU A 160 0.08 -10.33 -0.62
N GLY A 161 -1.19 -10.62 -0.32
CA GLY A 161 -1.62 -11.56 0.70
C GLY A 161 -1.95 -11.05 2.12
N PRO A 162 -1.97 -9.74 2.47
CA PRO A 162 -2.46 -9.31 3.78
C PRO A 162 -3.99 -9.42 3.86
N SER A 163 -4.53 -9.47 5.08
CA SER A 163 -5.97 -9.34 5.29
C SER A 163 -6.44 -7.90 5.30
N ILE A 164 -5.59 -6.96 5.73
CA ILE A 164 -6.00 -5.56 5.92
C ILE A 164 -4.99 -4.62 5.26
N ILE A 165 -5.50 -3.51 4.71
CA ILE A 165 -4.68 -2.39 4.21
C ILE A 165 -5.16 -1.13 4.89
N GLU A 166 -4.22 -0.32 5.37
CA GLU A 166 -4.45 1.00 5.93
C GLU A 166 -4.03 2.06 4.88
N VAL A 167 -5.00 2.64 4.16
CA VAL A 167 -4.79 3.76 3.22
C VAL A 167 -4.54 5.07 4.00
N GLY A 168 -3.79 6.00 3.43
CA GLY A 168 -3.59 7.34 3.99
C GLY A 168 -2.21 7.51 4.68
N CYS A 169 -2.03 8.41 5.64
CA CYS A 169 -3.00 9.36 6.17
C CYS A 169 -3.51 10.34 5.10
N VAL A 170 -4.83 10.41 4.97
CA VAL A 170 -5.56 11.34 4.12
C VAL A 170 -5.89 12.61 4.92
N THR A 171 -5.84 13.75 4.27
CA THR A 171 -6.27 15.06 4.79
C THR A 171 -7.48 15.55 4.00
N PRO A 172 -8.37 16.39 4.55
CA PRO A 172 -9.47 17.00 3.80
C PRO A 172 -8.98 17.66 2.51
N GLU A 173 -8.14 18.69 2.64
CA GLU A 173 -7.58 19.39 1.48
C GLU A 173 -6.29 18.72 0.98
N PRO A 174 -5.97 18.84 -0.32
CA PRO A 174 -4.66 18.44 -0.85
C PRO A 174 -3.52 19.21 -0.16
N GLN A 175 -2.43 18.53 0.16
CA GLN A 175 -1.20 19.20 0.60
C GLN A 175 0.06 18.42 0.20
N SER A 176 1.09 19.15 -0.20
CA SER A 176 2.37 18.59 -0.67
C SER A 176 3.19 17.92 0.44
N GLY A 177 2.96 18.28 1.72
CA GLY A 177 3.74 17.88 2.89
C GLY A 177 4.97 18.77 3.13
N ASN A 178 5.92 18.32 3.96
CA ASN A 178 7.16 19.06 4.23
C ASN A 178 8.16 18.98 3.04
N PRO A 179 9.14 19.89 2.90
CA PRO A 179 10.10 19.87 1.79
C PRO A 179 10.90 18.56 1.67
N ARG A 180 11.27 18.20 0.42
CA ARG A 180 12.17 17.06 0.12
C ARG A 180 13.66 17.49 0.24
N PRO A 181 14.60 16.56 0.56
CA PRO A 181 14.39 15.15 0.91
C PRO A 181 13.79 15.00 2.32
N ARG A 182 12.91 14.00 2.47
CA ARG A 182 12.08 13.79 3.67
C ARG A 182 11.87 12.33 4.07
N VAL A 183 12.60 11.41 3.45
CA VAL A 183 12.63 9.99 3.81
C VAL A 183 14.02 9.44 3.54
N PHE A 184 14.60 8.78 4.54
CA PHE A 184 16.01 8.39 4.60
C PHE A 184 16.11 6.90 4.90
N ARG A 185 16.90 6.19 4.11
CA ARG A 185 17.13 4.74 4.27
C ARG A 185 18.35 4.51 5.16
N LEU A 186 18.11 4.07 6.38
CA LEU A 186 19.15 3.60 7.30
C LEU A 186 19.40 2.12 6.99
N VAL A 187 20.19 1.89 5.93
CA VAL A 187 20.28 0.57 5.27
C VAL A 187 20.90 -0.49 6.18
N ALA A 188 21.88 -0.11 7.01
CA ALA A 188 22.53 -1.03 7.96
C ALA A 188 21.53 -1.50 9.03
N ASP A 189 20.71 -0.59 9.55
CA ASP A 189 19.70 -0.84 10.58
C ASP A 189 18.39 -1.44 10.04
N LYS A 190 18.27 -1.56 8.70
CA LYS A 190 17.01 -1.85 8.00
C LYS A 190 15.86 -0.92 8.44
N ALA A 191 16.19 0.33 8.73
CA ALA A 191 15.29 1.34 9.28
C ALA A 191 15.00 2.47 8.27
N LEU A 192 14.03 3.31 8.60
CA LEU A 192 13.66 4.52 7.87
C LEU A 192 13.50 5.67 8.85
N ILE A 193 14.02 6.85 8.51
CA ILE A 193 13.61 8.11 9.14
C ILE A 193 12.78 8.88 8.13
N ASN A 194 11.62 9.40 8.52
CA ASN A 194 10.77 10.18 7.62
C ASN A 194 10.15 11.42 8.29
N ARG A 195 10.03 12.49 7.51
CA ARG A 195 9.41 13.77 7.90
C ARG A 195 8.32 14.23 6.93
N TYR A 196 7.53 13.31 6.37
CA TYR A 196 6.56 13.60 5.30
C TYR A 196 5.59 14.77 5.58
N GLY A 197 5.03 14.87 6.79
CA GLY A 197 4.03 15.89 7.12
C GLY A 197 2.71 15.73 6.35
N PHE A 198 2.18 14.50 6.30
CA PHE A 198 0.91 14.14 5.64
C PHE A 198 0.77 14.66 4.19
N ASN A 199 1.72 14.34 3.31
CA ASN A 199 1.53 14.55 1.87
C ASN A 199 0.36 13.71 1.35
N SER A 200 -0.65 14.36 0.77
CA SER A 200 -2.00 13.82 0.52
C SER A 200 -2.64 14.57 -0.65
N LEU A 201 -3.39 13.88 -1.51
CA LEU A 201 -4.13 14.49 -2.62
C LEU A 201 -5.55 14.97 -2.23
N GLY A 202 -5.88 15.00 -0.94
CA GLY A 202 -7.19 15.42 -0.43
C GLY A 202 -8.20 14.26 -0.33
N SER A 203 -9.20 14.41 0.54
CA SER A 203 -10.20 13.36 0.80
C SER A 203 -11.05 13.06 -0.43
N ASP A 204 -11.40 14.07 -1.22
CA ASP A 204 -12.18 13.92 -2.46
C ASP A 204 -11.43 13.10 -3.53
N TYR A 205 -10.11 13.27 -3.65
CA TYR A 205 -9.32 12.44 -4.57
C TYR A 205 -9.38 10.97 -4.16
N VAL A 206 -9.21 10.69 -2.87
CA VAL A 206 -9.19 9.32 -2.33
C VAL A 206 -10.58 8.70 -2.38
N ALA A 207 -11.63 9.45 -2.03
CA ALA A 207 -13.01 9.03 -2.13
C ALA A 207 -13.37 8.62 -3.57
N ARG A 208 -12.99 9.43 -4.56
CA ARG A 208 -13.14 9.07 -5.98
C ARG A 208 -12.36 7.80 -6.35
N LYS A 209 -11.12 7.62 -5.85
CA LYS A 209 -10.34 6.40 -6.12
C LYS A 209 -10.95 5.14 -5.51
N LEU A 210 -11.49 5.24 -4.30
CA LEU A 210 -12.20 4.13 -3.68
C LEU A 210 -13.54 3.84 -4.39
N ARG A 211 -14.28 4.89 -4.81
CA ARG A 211 -15.47 4.75 -5.65
C ARG A 211 -15.18 4.09 -6.99
N GLU A 212 -14.08 4.43 -7.66
CA GLU A 212 -13.62 3.77 -8.89
C GLU A 212 -13.35 2.27 -8.69
N ARG A 213 -12.95 1.82 -7.49
CA ARG A 213 -12.85 0.37 -7.19
C ARG A 213 -14.23 -0.26 -7.07
N VAL A 214 -15.13 0.35 -6.29
CA VAL A 214 -16.51 -0.12 -6.09
C VAL A 214 -17.25 -0.24 -7.44
N LEU A 215 -17.19 0.80 -8.27
CA LEU A 215 -17.88 0.82 -9.58
C LEU A 215 -17.34 -0.22 -10.57
N ARG A 216 -16.02 -0.48 -10.57
CA ARG A 216 -15.43 -1.55 -11.40
C ARG A 216 -15.89 -2.93 -10.93
N TYR A 217 -15.81 -3.20 -9.63
CA TYR A 217 -16.31 -4.46 -9.07
C TYR A 217 -17.80 -4.66 -9.37
N ALA A 218 -18.61 -3.61 -9.23
CA ALA A 218 -20.03 -3.64 -9.55
C ALA A 218 -20.28 -4.02 -11.02
N ALA A 219 -19.58 -3.37 -11.96
CA ALA A 219 -19.67 -3.68 -13.38
C ALA A 219 -19.21 -5.11 -13.72
N ASP A 220 -18.09 -5.56 -13.16
CA ASP A 220 -17.51 -6.89 -13.41
C ASP A 220 -18.40 -8.04 -12.87
N ASN A 221 -19.27 -7.76 -11.88
CA ASN A 221 -20.14 -8.75 -11.22
C ASN A 221 -21.64 -8.54 -11.50
N GLY A 222 -22.02 -7.59 -12.36
CA GLY A 222 -23.43 -7.31 -12.67
C GLY A 222 -24.25 -6.74 -11.51
N MET A 223 -23.61 -6.03 -10.58
CA MET A 223 -24.20 -5.41 -9.40
C MET A 223 -24.35 -3.88 -9.59
N THR A 224 -25.17 -3.22 -8.76
CA THR A 224 -25.13 -1.75 -8.64
C THR A 224 -24.04 -1.31 -7.65
N GLU A 225 -23.73 -0.01 -7.64
CA GLU A 225 -22.86 0.59 -6.61
C GLU A 225 -23.42 0.34 -5.20
N GLN A 226 -24.72 0.50 -5.01
CA GLN A 226 -25.38 0.32 -3.71
C GLN A 226 -25.31 -1.14 -3.24
N ASP A 227 -25.53 -2.10 -4.15
CA ASP A 227 -25.42 -3.53 -3.81
C ASP A 227 -24.04 -3.90 -3.28
N VAL A 228 -22.97 -3.30 -3.83
CA VAL A 228 -21.60 -3.50 -3.35
C VAL A 228 -21.40 -2.85 -1.98
N LEU A 229 -21.83 -1.59 -1.81
CA LEU A 229 -21.64 -0.84 -0.56
C LEU A 229 -22.40 -1.47 0.64
N ASP A 230 -23.57 -2.05 0.41
CA ASP A 230 -24.40 -2.64 1.47
C ASP A 230 -24.12 -4.11 1.77
N ASN A 231 -23.54 -4.88 0.84
CA ASN A 231 -23.39 -6.33 1.00
C ASN A 231 -21.93 -6.82 1.05
N LEU A 232 -20.94 -5.97 0.73
CA LEU A 232 -19.53 -6.35 0.73
C LEU A 232 -18.69 -5.47 1.68
N PRO A 233 -17.58 -6.00 2.23
CA PRO A 233 -16.57 -5.16 2.88
C PRO A 233 -15.97 -4.19 1.85
N ALA A 234 -15.51 -3.01 2.30
CA ALA A 234 -14.84 -2.01 1.48
C ALA A 234 -13.50 -2.51 0.90
N SER A 235 -12.95 -3.58 1.47
CA SER A 235 -11.87 -4.35 0.82
C SER A 235 -12.26 -4.90 -0.55
N LEU A 236 -13.54 -5.22 -0.77
CA LEU A 236 -14.10 -5.99 -1.90
C LEU A 236 -13.65 -7.47 -1.95
N TYR A 237 -13.05 -7.99 -0.88
CA TYR A 237 -12.56 -9.36 -0.81
C TYR A 237 -13.03 -10.06 0.48
N PRO A 238 -13.58 -11.30 0.40
CA PRO A 238 -13.93 -12.09 1.57
C PRO A 238 -12.75 -12.26 2.53
N GLY A 239 -13.00 -12.12 3.83
CA GLY A 239 -11.98 -12.24 4.88
C GLY A 239 -10.89 -11.16 4.85
N LYS A 240 -11.15 -10.01 4.21
CA LYS A 240 -10.27 -8.84 4.21
C LYS A 240 -11.02 -7.56 4.59
N LEU A 241 -10.34 -6.58 5.18
CA LEU A 241 -10.89 -5.28 5.55
C LEU A 241 -10.06 -4.13 4.96
N LEU A 242 -10.72 -3.04 4.55
CA LEU A 242 -10.06 -1.80 4.16
C LEU A 242 -10.15 -0.77 5.29
N ALA A 243 -8.98 -0.37 5.80
CA ALA A 243 -8.85 0.73 6.72
C ALA A 243 -8.46 2.02 5.97
N VAL A 244 -9.03 3.14 6.37
CA VAL A 244 -8.70 4.48 5.83
C VAL A 244 -8.31 5.40 6.97
N GLN A 245 -7.07 5.87 6.95
CA GLN A 245 -6.53 6.77 7.94
C GLN A 245 -6.79 8.23 7.60
N ILE A 246 -7.35 8.98 8.55
CA ILE A 246 -7.69 10.39 8.45
C ILE A 246 -6.85 11.24 9.42
N GLY A 247 -6.59 12.49 9.03
CA GLY A 247 -5.79 13.46 9.77
C GLY A 247 -6.04 14.90 9.31
N LYS A 248 -5.57 15.89 10.10
CA LYS A 248 -5.73 17.31 9.77
C LYS A 248 -4.70 17.83 8.76
N ASN A 249 -5.09 18.81 7.95
CA ASN A 249 -4.15 19.64 7.19
C ASN A 249 -3.23 20.43 8.12
N LYS A 250 -2.04 20.80 7.63
CA LYS A 250 -1.05 21.59 8.40
C LYS A 250 -1.54 23.01 8.72
N SER A 251 -2.46 23.55 7.93
CA SER A 251 -3.06 24.89 8.10
C SER A 251 -3.99 25.00 9.32
N VAL A 252 -4.58 23.88 9.77
CA VAL A 252 -5.42 23.85 10.97
C VAL A 252 -4.50 23.80 12.19
N SER A 253 -4.54 24.81 13.06
CA SER A 253 -3.77 24.81 14.31
C SER A 253 -4.19 23.66 15.22
N GLU A 254 -3.28 23.06 15.99
CA GLU A 254 -3.68 22.10 17.03
C GLU A 254 -4.40 22.75 18.22
N ASP A 255 -4.27 24.07 18.39
CA ASP A 255 -4.95 24.81 19.46
C ASP A 255 -6.39 25.22 19.06
N ASP A 256 -6.75 25.09 17.77
CA ASP A 256 -8.11 25.26 17.25
C ASP A 256 -8.88 23.93 17.30
N ILE A 257 -9.46 23.63 18.48
CA ILE A 257 -10.12 22.33 18.72
C ILE A 257 -11.34 22.11 17.81
N GLU A 258 -12.07 23.15 17.42
CA GLU A 258 -13.20 23.03 16.50
C GLU A 258 -12.74 22.77 15.07
N GLY A 259 -11.76 23.52 14.55
CA GLY A 259 -11.16 23.27 13.24
C GLY A 259 -10.47 21.91 13.15
N VAL A 260 -9.84 21.45 14.25
CA VAL A 260 -9.31 20.09 14.36
C VAL A 260 -10.45 19.07 14.23
N LYS A 261 -11.54 19.20 15.00
CA LYS A 261 -12.69 18.29 14.90
C LYS A 261 -13.30 18.27 13.50
N GLU A 262 -13.57 19.42 12.89
CA GLU A 262 -14.16 19.47 11.55
C GLU A 262 -13.23 18.85 10.50
N ALA A 263 -11.91 18.96 10.63
CA ALA A 263 -10.98 18.30 9.72
C ALA A 263 -11.11 16.76 9.76
N TYR A 264 -11.29 16.15 10.94
CA TYR A 264 -11.52 14.70 11.03
C TYR A 264 -12.94 14.32 10.61
N ILE A 265 -13.95 15.10 11.01
CA ILE A 265 -15.36 14.92 10.62
C ILE A 265 -15.52 14.97 9.09
N SER A 266 -14.89 15.93 8.42
CA SER A 266 -14.82 16.03 6.95
C SER A 266 -14.21 14.76 6.34
N GLY A 267 -13.12 14.24 6.92
CA GLY A 267 -12.56 12.94 6.56
C GLY A 267 -13.56 11.79 6.68
N VAL A 268 -14.38 11.75 7.73
CA VAL A 268 -15.46 10.74 7.87
C VAL A 268 -16.53 10.92 6.79
N LYS A 269 -16.99 12.15 6.53
CA LYS A 269 -18.01 12.46 5.52
C LYS A 269 -17.57 12.01 4.12
N SER A 270 -16.33 12.32 3.70
CA SER A 270 -15.82 11.95 2.37
C SER A 270 -15.48 10.45 2.23
N LEU A 271 -14.99 9.79 3.29
CA LEU A 271 -14.33 8.48 3.17
C LEU A 271 -15.03 7.33 3.89
N GLY A 272 -15.94 7.61 4.83
CA GLY A 272 -16.59 6.60 5.68
C GLY A 272 -17.40 5.55 4.92
N LEU A 273 -18.01 5.94 3.78
CA LEU A 273 -18.74 5.04 2.90
C LEU A 273 -17.83 3.94 2.29
N TYR A 274 -16.54 4.24 2.12
CA TYR A 274 -15.55 3.38 1.49
C TYR A 274 -14.53 2.78 2.46
N ALA A 275 -14.88 2.73 3.75
CA ALA A 275 -14.05 2.13 4.79
C ALA A 275 -14.81 1.00 5.50
N ASP A 276 -14.05 0.00 5.98
CA ASP A 276 -14.49 -0.92 7.03
C ASP A 276 -14.00 -0.40 8.39
N VAL A 277 -12.85 0.28 8.41
CA VAL A 277 -12.24 0.89 9.59
C VAL A 277 -11.73 2.30 9.27
N LEU A 278 -12.13 3.30 10.06
CA LEU A 278 -11.57 4.64 10.05
C LEU A 278 -10.48 4.75 11.13
N VAL A 279 -9.28 5.20 10.75
CA VAL A 279 -8.15 5.35 11.67
C VAL A 279 -7.86 6.83 11.92
N VAL A 280 -8.06 7.29 13.15
CA VAL A 280 -7.77 8.68 13.57
C VAL A 280 -6.29 8.82 13.90
N ASN A 281 -5.53 9.58 13.11
CA ASN A 281 -4.07 9.75 13.32
C ASN A 281 -3.74 11.02 14.12
N VAL A 282 -3.54 10.86 15.43
CA VAL A 282 -3.10 11.92 16.38
C VAL A 282 -1.60 11.84 16.71
N SER A 283 -0.81 11.02 15.98
CA SER A 283 0.49 10.53 16.46
C SER A 283 1.69 10.84 15.56
N SER A 284 1.47 11.39 14.36
CA SER A 284 2.55 11.82 13.47
C SER A 284 3.49 12.83 14.15
N PRO A 285 4.80 12.55 14.27
CA PRO A 285 5.78 13.54 14.75
C PRO A 285 6.04 14.66 13.73
N ASN A 286 5.53 14.51 12.50
CA ASN A 286 5.90 15.31 11.34
C ASN A 286 4.91 16.43 11.03
N THR A 287 3.83 16.49 11.80
CA THR A 287 2.79 17.51 11.77
C THR A 287 2.89 18.28 13.09
N PRO A 288 3.27 19.57 13.10
CA PRO A 288 3.46 20.33 14.33
C PRO A 288 2.27 20.22 15.28
N GLY A 289 2.60 20.04 16.57
CA GLY A 289 1.63 19.99 17.66
C GLY A 289 0.64 18.81 17.69
N LEU A 290 0.57 17.99 16.63
CA LEU A 290 -0.46 16.96 16.51
C LEU A 290 -0.49 16.00 17.71
N ARG A 291 0.68 15.63 18.24
CA ARG A 291 0.80 14.75 19.41
C ARG A 291 0.24 15.35 20.71
N LYS A 292 0.12 16.68 20.82
CA LYS A 292 -0.55 17.35 21.97
C LYS A 292 -2.01 16.91 22.09
N LEU A 293 -2.67 16.56 20.97
CA LEU A 293 -4.06 16.08 20.94
C LEU A 293 -4.25 14.75 21.68
N GLN A 294 -3.18 14.04 22.05
CA GLN A 294 -3.25 12.80 22.84
C GLN A 294 -3.41 13.06 24.35
N SER A 295 -3.31 14.30 24.80
CA SER A 295 -3.35 14.68 26.22
C SER A 295 -4.74 15.13 26.68
N GLY A 296 -5.11 14.80 27.92
CA GLY A 296 -6.28 15.34 28.60
C GLY A 296 -7.63 15.03 27.91
N ASN A 297 -8.60 15.93 28.09
CA ASN A 297 -9.95 15.74 27.54
C ASN A 297 -10.02 15.91 26.01
N THR A 298 -9.08 16.64 25.39
CA THR A 298 -9.05 16.91 23.95
C THR A 298 -9.13 15.64 23.10
N LEU A 299 -8.42 14.57 23.50
CA LEU A 299 -8.51 13.28 22.82
C LEU A 299 -9.91 12.67 22.92
N THR A 300 -10.56 12.77 24.08
CA THR A 300 -11.91 12.23 24.31
C THR A 300 -12.94 12.98 23.46
N GLU A 301 -12.89 14.31 23.43
CA GLU A 301 -13.80 15.16 22.66
C GLU A 301 -13.68 14.92 21.15
N LEU A 302 -12.45 14.89 20.64
CA LEU A 302 -12.17 14.61 19.23
C LEU A 302 -12.68 13.23 18.82
N LEU A 303 -12.31 12.18 19.57
CA LEU A 303 -12.72 10.82 19.23
C LEU A 303 -14.24 10.63 19.34
N SER A 304 -14.90 11.26 20.33
CA SER A 304 -16.36 11.22 20.46
C SER A 304 -17.07 11.84 19.27
N ALA A 305 -16.55 12.97 18.75
CA ALA A 305 -17.10 13.63 17.58
C ALA A 305 -16.95 12.79 16.30
N VAL A 306 -15.78 12.14 16.10
CA VAL A 306 -15.55 11.22 14.98
C VAL A 306 -16.45 9.98 15.07
N VAL A 307 -16.61 9.38 16.25
CA VAL A 307 -17.51 8.23 16.47
C VAL A 307 -18.98 8.62 16.23
N ALA A 308 -19.39 9.82 16.63
CA ALA A 308 -20.73 10.33 16.37
C ALA A 308 -21.00 10.54 14.86
N GLU A 309 -20.01 10.99 14.09
CA GLU A 309 -20.14 11.12 12.64
C GLU A 309 -20.10 9.76 11.91
N ALA A 310 -19.23 8.84 12.33
CA ALA A 310 -19.11 7.52 11.72
C ALA A 310 -20.42 6.70 11.79
N LYS A 311 -21.22 6.91 12.85
CA LYS A 311 -22.56 6.32 13.00
C LYS A 311 -23.58 6.85 11.98
N LYS A 312 -23.38 8.03 11.39
CA LYS A 312 -24.28 8.65 10.40
C LYS A 312 -24.03 8.18 8.97
N VAL A 313 -22.85 7.61 8.68
CA VAL A 313 -22.47 7.13 7.34
C VAL A 313 -23.56 6.22 6.76
N GLU A 314 -24.05 6.50 5.55
CA GLU A 314 -25.16 5.79 4.89
C GLU A 314 -24.74 4.44 4.27
N LYS A 315 -24.12 3.59 5.10
CA LYS A 315 -23.76 2.19 4.80
C LYS A 315 -24.52 1.26 5.74
N LYS A 316 -24.96 0.08 5.28
CA LYS A 316 -25.61 -0.94 6.13
C LYS A 316 -24.77 -1.29 7.37
N GLU A 317 -23.49 -1.56 7.18
CA GLU A 317 -22.52 -1.72 8.26
C GLU A 317 -21.67 -0.45 8.39
N LYS A 318 -21.72 0.20 9.56
CA LYS A 318 -20.97 1.44 9.81
C LYS A 318 -19.47 1.14 9.98
N PRO A 319 -18.57 1.99 9.49
CA PRO A 319 -17.14 1.81 9.71
C PRO A 319 -16.79 1.87 11.19
N ARG A 320 -15.93 0.94 11.64
CA ARG A 320 -15.34 0.93 12.99
C ARG A 320 -14.38 2.11 13.12
N VAL A 321 -14.28 2.74 14.28
CA VAL A 321 -13.35 3.86 14.51
C VAL A 321 -12.25 3.45 15.47
N ILE A 322 -10.99 3.56 15.06
CA ILE A 322 -9.82 3.30 15.92
C ILE A 322 -8.86 4.50 15.91
N VAL A 323 -8.07 4.66 16.96
CA VAL A 323 -7.09 5.76 17.08
C VAL A 323 -5.65 5.26 16.95
N LYS A 324 -4.80 5.92 16.17
CA LYS A 324 -3.36 5.58 16.07
C LYS A 324 -2.53 6.48 16.97
N ILE A 325 -1.90 5.87 17.97
CA ILE A 325 -1.15 6.55 19.03
C ILE A 325 0.36 6.51 18.76
N SER A 326 1.12 7.42 19.36
CA SER A 326 2.58 7.46 19.18
C SER A 326 3.29 6.63 20.27
N PRO A 327 4.46 6.03 19.95
CA PRO A 327 5.21 5.21 20.89
C PRO A 327 5.91 6.06 21.96
N ASP A 328 5.90 7.39 21.84
CA ASP A 328 6.67 8.27 22.72
C ASP A 328 5.86 8.74 23.94
N GLU A 329 4.52 8.80 23.85
CA GLU A 329 3.59 9.03 24.97
C GLU A 329 3.43 7.76 25.83
N SER A 330 4.55 7.34 26.42
CA SER A 330 4.76 6.01 27.03
C SER A 330 4.89 6.01 28.56
N SER A 331 4.72 7.17 29.21
CA SER A 331 4.63 7.20 30.68
C SER A 331 3.33 6.55 31.16
N LYS A 332 3.32 6.01 32.39
CA LYS A 332 2.14 5.34 32.97
C LYS A 332 0.89 6.23 32.93
N GLN A 333 1.04 7.52 33.24
CA GLN A 333 -0.06 8.49 33.21
C GLN A 333 -0.59 8.71 31.80
N GLN A 334 0.28 8.93 30.80
CA GLN A 334 -0.14 9.11 29.41
C GLN A 334 -0.89 7.89 28.87
N ILE A 335 -0.42 6.68 29.16
CA ILE A 335 -1.10 5.44 28.77
C ILE A 335 -2.47 5.35 29.47
N GLU A 336 -2.57 5.74 30.74
CA GLU A 336 -3.83 5.77 31.47
C GLU A 336 -4.82 6.81 30.90
N ASP A 337 -4.36 8.02 30.61
CA ASP A 337 -5.17 9.09 30.00
C ASP A 337 -5.69 8.69 28.62
N ILE A 338 -4.81 8.15 27.76
CA ILE A 338 -5.17 7.70 26.41
C ILE A 338 -6.15 6.52 26.47
N THR A 339 -5.91 5.52 27.34
CA THR A 339 -6.84 4.38 27.49
C THR A 339 -8.16 4.80 28.12
N SER A 340 -8.17 5.84 28.98
CA SER A 340 -9.38 6.48 29.50
C SER A 340 -10.18 7.16 28.38
N ALA A 341 -9.53 7.92 27.50
CA ALA A 341 -10.15 8.55 26.33
C ALA A 341 -10.73 7.52 25.34
N ILE A 342 -10.02 6.42 25.08
CA ILE A 342 -10.49 5.30 24.25
C ILE A 342 -11.78 4.68 24.84
N LYS A 343 -11.81 4.47 26.18
CA LYS A 343 -13.01 3.93 26.86
C LYS A 343 -14.19 4.90 26.81
N LYS A 344 -13.96 6.20 27.01
CA LYS A 344 -15.02 7.23 27.10
C LYS A 344 -15.62 7.63 25.76
N SER A 345 -14.81 7.69 24.70
CA SER A 345 -15.23 8.18 23.37
C SER A 345 -16.02 7.16 22.54
N GLY A 346 -16.02 5.89 22.94
CA GLY A 346 -16.74 4.84 22.24
C GLY A 346 -16.06 4.33 20.96
N VAL A 347 -14.78 4.65 20.73
CA VAL A 347 -13.98 4.02 19.67
C VAL A 347 -13.89 2.50 19.85
N ASP A 348 -13.73 1.79 18.75
CA ASP A 348 -13.69 0.32 18.69
C ASP A 348 -12.29 -0.26 18.98
N GLY A 349 -11.24 0.56 19.04
CA GLY A 349 -9.87 0.07 19.23
C GLY A 349 -8.76 1.11 19.07
N VAL A 350 -7.52 0.63 18.99
CA VAL A 350 -6.28 1.44 18.94
C VAL A 350 -5.22 0.80 18.05
N VAL A 351 -4.45 1.61 17.33
CA VAL A 351 -3.22 1.21 16.63
C VAL A 351 -2.00 1.65 17.44
N VAL A 352 -1.22 0.67 17.90
CA VAL A 352 0.00 0.82 18.70
C VAL A 352 1.18 0.33 17.85
N ALA A 353 1.98 1.18 17.21
CA ALA A 353 1.98 2.63 17.29
C ALA A 353 2.42 3.28 15.94
N ASN A 354 2.71 4.57 16.00
CA ASN A 354 3.36 5.32 14.93
C ASN A 354 4.90 5.28 15.08
N THR A 355 5.63 6.04 14.26
CA THR A 355 7.10 6.19 14.34
C THR A 355 7.56 6.92 15.60
N THR A 356 8.78 6.63 16.09
CA THR A 356 9.37 7.29 17.28
C THR A 356 10.29 8.46 16.93
N LEU A 357 10.36 9.47 17.80
CA LEU A 357 11.39 10.52 17.75
C LEU A 357 12.71 10.11 18.41
N ARG A 358 12.73 9.02 19.18
CA ARG A 358 13.94 8.50 19.82
C ARG A 358 14.98 8.09 18.78
N ARG A 359 16.25 8.08 19.19
CA ARG A 359 17.39 7.56 18.43
C ARG A 359 18.18 6.64 19.37
N PRO A 360 17.93 5.32 19.35
CA PRO A 360 18.70 4.37 20.14
C PRO A 360 20.18 4.36 19.74
N ASP A 361 21.07 4.21 20.73
CA ASP A 361 22.52 4.11 20.50
C ASP A 361 22.94 2.79 19.80
N THR A 362 21.99 1.87 19.63
CA THR A 362 22.11 0.63 18.82
C THR A 362 22.14 0.88 17.31
N LEU A 363 21.78 2.08 16.84
CA LEU A 363 21.82 2.44 15.42
C LEU A 363 23.27 2.56 14.90
N VAL A 364 23.58 1.83 13.83
CA VAL A 364 24.92 1.75 13.22
C VAL A 364 25.03 2.45 11.85
N SER A 365 23.95 3.01 11.31
CA SER A 365 24.04 3.89 10.13
C SER A 365 24.87 5.16 10.40
N PRO A 366 25.45 5.80 9.37
CA PRO A 366 26.21 7.03 9.52
C PRO A 366 25.49 8.12 10.34
N PRO A 367 26.16 8.83 11.26
CA PRO A 367 25.52 9.79 12.16
C PRO A 367 24.68 10.86 11.46
N HIS A 368 25.11 11.33 10.28
CA HIS A 368 24.35 12.32 9.51
C HIS A 368 22.97 11.80 9.05
N LEU A 369 22.77 10.50 8.89
CA LEU A 369 21.46 9.88 8.63
C LEU A 369 20.69 9.65 9.93
N VAL A 370 21.35 9.20 10.99
CA VAL A 370 20.70 8.93 12.30
C VAL A 370 20.13 10.22 12.90
N HIS A 371 20.82 11.34 12.75
CA HIS A 371 20.36 12.66 13.22
C HIS A 371 19.39 13.38 12.28
N GLU A 372 18.95 12.75 11.18
CA GLU A 372 17.90 13.33 10.33
C GLU A 372 16.60 13.56 11.12
N ALA A 373 15.97 14.72 10.89
CA ALA A 373 14.73 15.09 11.54
C ALA A 373 13.55 14.22 11.06
N GLY A 374 12.68 13.82 11.99
CA GLY A 374 11.46 13.06 11.72
C GLY A 374 11.34 11.77 12.53
N GLY A 375 10.32 10.97 12.21
CA GLY A 375 10.04 9.71 12.87
C GLY A 375 10.86 8.53 12.34
N LEU A 376 11.50 7.80 13.24
CA LEU A 376 12.18 6.52 13.01
C LEU A 376 11.16 5.36 12.99
N SER A 377 11.33 4.45 12.04
CA SER A 377 10.66 3.16 11.96
C SER A 377 11.63 2.07 11.51
N GLY A 378 11.38 0.83 11.90
CA GLY A 378 12.29 -0.30 11.65
C GLY A 378 12.38 -1.21 12.88
N PRO A 379 13.30 -2.18 12.88
CA PRO A 379 13.44 -3.18 13.95
C PRO A 379 13.53 -2.58 15.35
N GLU A 380 14.28 -1.48 15.53
CA GLU A 380 14.43 -0.77 16.83
C GLU A 380 13.12 -0.31 17.48
N LEU A 381 12.01 -0.26 16.75
CA LEU A 381 10.70 0.08 17.30
C LEU A 381 9.94 -1.13 17.87
N PHE A 382 10.38 -2.37 17.56
CA PHE A 382 9.66 -3.60 17.86
C PHE A 382 9.38 -3.78 19.35
N ASP A 383 10.41 -3.78 20.20
CA ASP A 383 10.24 -4.04 21.64
C ASP A 383 9.42 -2.95 22.33
N THR A 384 9.68 -1.68 22.01
CA THR A 384 8.87 -0.55 22.53
C THR A 384 7.40 -0.67 22.12
N MET A 385 7.13 -1.05 20.88
CA MET A 385 5.76 -1.26 20.39
C MET A 385 5.10 -2.46 21.09
N ARG A 386 5.81 -3.58 21.21
CA ARG A 386 5.34 -4.82 21.85
C ARG A 386 5.00 -4.59 23.33
N ASP A 387 5.85 -3.87 24.05
CA ASP A 387 5.62 -3.52 25.45
C ASP A 387 4.41 -2.58 25.61
N LEU A 388 4.23 -1.62 24.69
CA LEU A 388 3.02 -0.79 24.66
C LEU A 388 1.76 -1.60 24.35
N VAL A 389 1.80 -2.57 23.41
CA VAL A 389 0.67 -3.48 23.14
C VAL A 389 0.26 -4.19 24.43
N ARG A 390 1.23 -4.73 25.19
CA ARG A 390 0.98 -5.38 26.49
C ARG A 390 0.33 -4.44 27.50
N GLU A 391 0.84 -3.21 27.62
CA GLU A 391 0.32 -2.21 28.57
C GLU A 391 -1.07 -1.69 28.20
N TYR A 392 -1.37 -1.50 26.91
CA TYR A 392 -2.71 -1.15 26.43
C TYR A 392 -3.67 -2.32 26.62
N ARG A 393 -3.25 -3.56 26.32
CA ARG A 393 -4.10 -4.76 26.48
C ARG A 393 -4.54 -4.98 27.92
N ARG A 394 -3.67 -4.67 28.89
CA ARG A 394 -3.97 -4.71 30.34
C ARG A 394 -5.02 -3.70 30.80
N ARG A 395 -5.18 -2.57 30.10
CA ARG A 395 -6.02 -1.42 30.52
C ARG A 395 -7.31 -1.23 29.72
N LEU A 396 -7.37 -1.82 28.52
CA LEU A 396 -8.53 -1.77 27.64
C LEU A 396 -9.39 -3.04 27.79
N PRO A 397 -10.73 -2.93 27.78
CA PRO A 397 -11.63 -4.07 27.79
C PRO A 397 -11.54 -4.87 26.48
N ARG A 398 -11.96 -6.14 26.50
CA ARG A 398 -11.73 -7.11 25.41
C ARG A 398 -12.42 -6.76 24.09
N ASP A 399 -13.47 -5.94 24.12
CA ASP A 399 -14.15 -5.41 22.93
C ASP A 399 -13.31 -4.36 22.18
N LYS A 400 -12.28 -3.79 22.82
CA LYS A 400 -11.34 -2.86 22.18
C LYS A 400 -10.22 -3.63 21.51
N GLU A 401 -10.22 -3.52 20.19
CA GLU A 401 -9.24 -4.13 19.31
C GLU A 401 -7.89 -3.41 19.40
N ILE A 402 -6.79 -4.15 19.25
CA ILE A 402 -5.43 -3.60 19.30
C ILE A 402 -4.67 -4.04 18.05
N TRP A 403 -4.29 -3.07 17.22
CA TRP A 403 -3.50 -3.29 16.02
C TRP A 403 -2.05 -2.89 16.30
N ALA A 404 -1.13 -3.85 16.16
CA ALA A 404 0.29 -3.60 16.35
C ALA A 404 0.93 -2.99 15.10
N SER A 405 1.83 -2.02 15.23
CA SER A 405 2.54 -1.40 14.10
C SER A 405 3.89 -0.86 14.56
N GLY A 406 4.98 -1.52 14.15
CA GLY A 406 6.35 -1.13 14.50
C GLY A 406 7.31 -2.31 14.51
N GLY A 407 8.37 -2.26 13.70
CA GLY A 407 9.48 -3.23 13.72
C GLY A 407 9.21 -4.65 13.25
N VAL A 408 7.95 -5.11 13.18
CA VAL A 408 7.57 -6.46 12.71
C VAL A 408 8.17 -6.75 11.33
N SER A 409 9.00 -7.80 11.26
CA SER A 409 9.80 -8.18 10.09
C SER A 409 9.81 -9.69 9.79
N THR A 410 9.51 -10.53 10.80
CA THR A 410 9.44 -12.00 10.71
C THR A 410 8.10 -12.55 11.21
N GLY A 411 7.83 -13.82 10.95
CA GLY A 411 6.70 -14.56 11.54
C GLY A 411 6.81 -14.76 13.05
N GLN A 412 8.02 -14.80 13.60
CA GLN A 412 8.25 -14.83 15.05
C GLN A 412 7.86 -13.49 15.69
N ASP A 413 8.30 -12.36 15.10
CA ASP A 413 7.94 -11.00 15.53
C ASP A 413 6.41 -10.85 15.58
N ALA A 414 5.73 -11.33 14.54
CA ALA A 414 4.27 -11.33 14.46
C ALA A 414 3.64 -12.13 15.61
N LEU A 415 4.05 -13.39 15.79
CA LEU A 415 3.53 -14.25 16.86
C LEU A 415 3.78 -13.67 18.25
N ASP A 416 4.94 -13.07 18.50
CA ASP A 416 5.28 -12.53 19.81
C ASP A 416 4.46 -11.31 20.19
N VAL A 417 4.03 -10.48 19.23
CA VAL A 417 3.15 -9.33 19.51
C VAL A 417 1.68 -9.74 19.59
N LEU A 418 1.25 -10.74 18.80
CA LEU A 418 -0.09 -11.33 18.93
C LEU A 418 -0.28 -11.97 20.33
N LYS A 419 0.76 -12.60 20.89
CA LYS A 419 0.75 -13.12 22.28
C LYS A 419 0.55 -12.03 23.34
N GLU A 420 1.03 -10.81 23.12
CA GLU A 420 0.78 -9.67 24.04
C GLU A 420 -0.65 -9.12 23.93
N GLY A 421 -1.43 -9.59 22.94
CA GLY A 421 -2.85 -9.30 22.79
C GLY A 421 -3.22 -8.25 21.73
N ALA A 422 -2.36 -8.04 20.73
CA ALA A 422 -2.80 -7.48 19.46
C ALA A 422 -3.65 -8.51 18.67
N GLY A 423 -4.69 -8.06 17.96
CA GLY A 423 -5.46 -8.90 17.03
C GLY A 423 -4.81 -9.00 15.64
N VAL A 424 -4.11 -7.95 15.21
CA VAL A 424 -3.34 -7.90 13.94
C VAL A 424 -2.02 -7.17 14.08
N VAL A 425 -1.08 -7.47 13.18
CA VAL A 425 0.28 -6.91 13.11
C VAL A 425 0.54 -6.19 11.78
N GLY A 426 1.14 -5.02 11.88
CA GLY A 426 1.30 -4.05 10.80
C GLY A 426 2.72 -4.02 10.24
N VAL A 427 2.80 -4.13 8.92
CA VAL A 427 4.07 -4.20 8.19
C VAL A 427 4.21 -2.98 7.27
N TYR A 428 5.36 -2.31 7.36
CA TYR A 428 5.77 -1.24 6.45
C TYR A 428 7.25 -1.38 6.09
N THR A 429 8.14 -1.12 7.06
CA THR A 429 9.59 -1.01 6.81
C THR A 429 10.17 -2.31 6.28
N ALA A 430 9.71 -3.46 6.77
CA ALA A 430 10.11 -4.76 6.25
C ALA A 430 9.75 -4.97 4.76
N MET A 431 8.69 -4.35 4.23
CA MET A 431 8.40 -4.40 2.78
C MET A 431 9.39 -3.56 1.96
N VAL A 432 9.82 -2.40 2.47
CA VAL A 432 10.84 -1.54 1.82
C VAL A 432 12.20 -2.24 1.73
N TYR A 433 12.52 -3.11 2.69
CA TYR A 433 13.76 -3.89 2.69
C TYR A 433 13.63 -5.29 2.06
N GLY A 434 12.47 -5.94 2.17
CA GLY A 434 12.23 -7.33 1.79
C GLY A 434 11.39 -7.54 0.52
N GLY A 435 10.89 -6.47 -0.09
CA GLY A 435 10.09 -6.49 -1.31
C GLY A 435 8.66 -7.00 -1.13
N VAL A 436 7.95 -7.15 -2.26
CA VAL A 436 6.51 -7.51 -2.33
C VAL A 436 6.18 -8.85 -1.67
N GLY A 437 7.11 -9.81 -1.65
CA GLY A 437 6.94 -11.11 -1.00
C GLY A 437 7.04 -11.12 0.52
N THR A 438 7.22 -9.96 1.17
CA THR A 438 7.44 -9.91 2.62
C THR A 438 6.26 -10.44 3.42
N ILE A 439 5.02 -10.10 3.02
CA ILE A 439 3.81 -10.62 3.69
C ILE A 439 3.72 -12.14 3.55
N GLY A 440 3.91 -12.67 2.33
CA GLY A 440 3.91 -14.12 2.08
C GLY A 440 4.98 -14.88 2.89
N ARG A 441 6.18 -14.31 3.07
CA ARG A 441 7.22 -14.91 3.94
C ARG A 441 6.80 -14.94 5.41
N ILE A 442 6.31 -13.83 5.96
CA ILE A 442 5.86 -13.77 7.37
C ILE A 442 4.75 -14.80 7.61
N LYS A 443 3.81 -14.99 6.68
CA LYS A 443 2.77 -16.04 6.78
C LYS A 443 3.32 -17.45 6.75
N GLU A 444 4.30 -17.74 5.90
CA GLU A 444 4.96 -19.06 5.86
C GLU A 444 5.72 -19.33 7.16
N GLU A 445 6.50 -18.35 7.65
CA GLU A 445 7.23 -18.43 8.91
C GLU A 445 6.27 -18.68 10.10
N ILE A 446 5.11 -18.01 10.16
CA ILE A 446 4.07 -18.31 11.16
C ILE A 446 3.58 -19.76 11.03
N ARG A 447 3.25 -20.23 9.82
CA ARG A 447 2.76 -21.59 9.58
C ARG A 447 3.77 -22.63 10.05
N ASP A 448 5.05 -22.44 9.76
CA ASP A 448 6.13 -23.36 10.15
C ASP A 448 6.35 -23.39 11.68
N ILE A 449 6.29 -22.23 12.34
CA ILE A 449 6.39 -22.14 13.81
C ILE A 449 5.19 -22.84 14.47
N VAL A 450 3.97 -22.65 13.96
CA VAL A 450 2.77 -23.28 14.53
C VAL A 450 2.77 -24.79 14.29
N ARG A 451 3.04 -25.25 13.06
CA ARG A 451 3.18 -26.68 12.72
C ARG A 451 4.21 -27.39 13.59
N SER A 452 5.41 -26.82 13.73
CA SER A 452 6.47 -27.39 14.57
C SER A 452 6.13 -27.39 16.08
N THR A 453 5.36 -26.41 16.55
CA THR A 453 4.86 -26.36 17.93
C THR A 453 3.82 -27.46 18.21
N ILE A 454 2.91 -27.71 17.26
CA ILE A 454 1.90 -28.77 17.36
C ILE A 454 2.56 -30.16 17.28
N ALA A 455 3.50 -30.35 16.34
CA ALA A 455 4.22 -31.61 16.19
C ALA A 455 4.95 -32.02 17.48
N LYS A 456 5.63 -31.08 18.15
CA LYS A 456 6.27 -31.33 19.47
C LYS A 456 5.25 -31.77 20.52
N ARG A 457 4.16 -31.01 20.69
CA ARG A 457 3.08 -31.33 21.65
C ARG A 457 2.40 -32.68 21.42
N ASN A 458 2.46 -33.22 20.21
CA ASN A 458 1.90 -34.52 19.85
C ASN A 458 2.94 -35.66 19.92
N GLY A 459 4.24 -35.36 19.86
CA GLY A 459 5.34 -36.32 20.06
C GLY A 459 5.77 -36.47 21.52
N ASP A 460 5.43 -35.51 22.38
CA ASP A 460 5.60 -35.57 23.84
C ASP A 460 4.42 -36.26 24.56
N LYS A 461 3.64 -37.09 23.83
CA LYS A 461 2.49 -37.87 24.30
C LYS A 461 2.62 -39.34 23.89
#